data_AF-A0A7X8WD29-F1
#
_entry.id   AF-A0A7X8WD29-F1
#
_cell.length_a   1.000
_cell.length_b   1.000
_cell.length_c   1.000
_cell.angle_alpha   90.00
_cell.angle_beta   90.00
_cell.angle_gamma   90.00
#
_symmetry.space_group_name_H-M   'P 1'
#
loop_
_entity.id
_entity.type
_entity.pdbx_description
1 polymer ?
#
loop_
_entity_poly.entity_id
_entity_poly.type
_entity_poly.pdbx_seq_one_letter_code
_entity_poly.pdbx_strand_id
1 'polypeptide(L)'
;TPHRLGGNSQNGIDCSGFTQHIYKKVYKKKIPRSSQQQYRKAYKVSKSKLKEGDLVFFSAARSKKQISHVGIYLKNNLFIHTSSSQGVTINNLNEKYYRRNWVSGGRY
;
A
#
# COMPACT_ATOMS: atom_id res chain seq x y z
N THR A 1 4.95 -12.99 9.35
CA THR A 1 4.48 -12.26 10.56
C THR A 1 2.97 -12.14 10.49
N PRO A 2 2.18 -12.58 11.49
CA PRO A 2 0.73 -12.61 11.38
C PRO A 2 0.11 -11.22 11.58
N HIS A 3 -1.02 -10.94 10.91
CA HIS A 3 -1.61 -9.61 10.76
C HIS A 3 -2.80 -9.38 11.70
N ARG A 4 -2.85 -8.18 12.29
CA ARG A 4 -4.05 -7.64 12.97
C ARG A 4 -4.19 -6.15 12.70
N LEU A 5 -5.44 -5.70 12.55
CA LEU A 5 -5.81 -4.31 12.27
C LEU A 5 -5.50 -3.39 13.48
N GLY A 6 -4.76 -2.30 13.26
CA GLY A 6 -4.62 -1.18 14.22
C GLY A 6 -3.35 -1.11 15.06
N GLY A 7 -2.37 -2.02 14.89
CA GLY A 7 -1.13 -2.03 15.69
C GLY A 7 -0.05 -1.06 15.19
N ASN A 8 0.56 -0.28 16.09
CA ASN A 8 1.64 0.67 15.79
C ASN A 8 2.96 0.36 16.54
N SER A 9 3.20 -0.92 16.86
CA SER A 9 4.43 -1.39 17.49
C SER A 9 4.89 -2.70 16.86
N GLN A 10 6.14 -3.09 17.13
CA GLN A 10 7.00 -4.15 16.56
C GLN A 10 6.39 -5.58 16.47
N ASN A 11 5.11 -5.77 16.77
CA ASN A 11 4.38 -7.04 16.80
C ASN A 11 3.24 -7.16 15.75
N GLY A 12 3.19 -6.31 14.73
CA GLY A 12 2.24 -6.47 13.62
C GLY A 12 1.91 -5.14 12.95
N ILE A 13 2.76 -4.74 12.01
CA ILE A 13 2.54 -3.53 11.23
C ILE A 13 1.38 -3.79 10.24
N ASP A 14 0.35 -2.94 10.28
CA ASP A 14 -0.70 -2.90 9.26
C ASP A 14 -0.19 -2.20 7.98
N CYS A 15 -0.89 -2.40 6.86
CA CYS A 15 -0.38 -1.98 5.53
C CYS A 15 0.00 -0.50 5.45
N SER A 16 -0.79 0.38 6.06
CA SER A 16 -0.49 1.81 6.08
C SER A 16 0.55 2.22 7.12
N GLY A 17 0.69 1.48 8.22
CA GLY A 17 1.82 1.63 9.13
C GLY A 17 3.14 1.23 8.47
N PHE A 18 3.13 0.19 7.63
CA PHE A 18 4.31 -0.28 6.91
C PHE A 18 4.78 0.77 5.91
N THR A 19 3.86 1.27 5.09
CA THR A 19 4.19 2.34 4.14
C THR A 19 4.68 3.59 4.87
N GLN A 20 4.02 3.99 5.96
CA GLN A 20 4.45 5.13 6.77
C GLN A 20 5.87 4.95 7.33
N HIS A 21 6.21 3.76 7.81
CA HIS A 21 7.52 3.46 8.35
C HIS A 21 8.61 3.57 7.27
N ILE A 22 8.40 2.96 6.11
CA ILE A 22 9.34 3.01 4.99
C ILE A 22 9.49 4.45 4.48
N TYR A 23 8.39 5.17 4.30
CA TYR A 23 8.42 6.59 3.89
C TYR A 23 9.21 7.46 4.86
N LYS A 24 9.05 7.24 6.17
CA LYS A 24 9.79 7.98 7.19
C LYS A 24 11.28 7.61 7.19
N LYS A 25 11.63 6.32 7.07
CA LYS A 25 13.01 5.84 7.21
C LYS A 25 13.85 6.08 5.96
N VAL A 26 13.32 5.71 4.79
CA VAL A 26 14.02 5.74 3.50
C VAL A 26 13.88 7.10 2.84
N TYR A 27 12.63 7.56 2.68
CA TYR A 27 12.34 8.79 1.93
C TYR A 27 12.33 10.06 2.79
N LYS A 28 12.54 9.94 4.11
CA LYS A 28 12.47 11.03 5.10
C LYS A 28 11.18 11.85 5.05
N LYS A 29 10.07 11.25 4.57
CA LYS A 29 8.76 11.89 4.42
C LYS A 29 7.78 11.35 5.46
N LYS A 30 6.98 12.26 6.05
CA LYS A 30 5.87 11.90 6.93
C LYS A 30 4.58 11.80 6.10
N ILE A 31 4.01 10.61 6.01
CA ILE A 31 2.71 10.37 5.37
C ILE A 31 1.64 10.03 6.42
N PRO A 32 0.34 10.20 6.12
CA PRO A 32 -0.74 9.88 7.05
C PRO A 32 -0.74 8.43 7.53
N ARG A 33 -1.39 8.15 8.67
CA ARG A 33 -1.38 6.82 9.30
C ARG A 33 -2.31 5.81 8.66
N SER A 34 -3.42 6.25 8.08
CA SER A 34 -4.41 5.37 7.45
C SER A 34 -4.26 5.33 5.93
N SER A 35 -4.51 4.16 5.32
CA SER A 35 -4.47 3.96 3.86
C SER A 35 -5.41 4.92 3.13
N GLN A 36 -6.59 5.19 3.68
CA GLN A 36 -7.55 6.15 3.12
C GLN A 36 -7.00 7.57 3.09
N GLN A 37 -6.37 8.04 4.18
CA GLN A 37 -5.76 9.37 4.21
C GLN A 37 -4.53 9.44 3.31
N GLN A 38 -3.74 8.35 3.26
CA GLN A 38 -2.61 8.25 2.35
C GLN A 38 -3.06 8.42 0.90
N TYR A 39 -4.10 7.68 0.52
CA TYR A 39 -4.74 7.81 -0.78
C TYR A 39 -5.22 9.24 -1.03
N ARG A 40 -5.96 9.86 -0.11
CA ARG A 40 -6.50 11.22 -0.32
C ARG A 40 -5.42 12.29 -0.51
N LYS A 41 -4.26 12.16 0.16
CA LYS A 41 -3.17 13.14 0.07
C LYS A 41 -2.16 12.87 -1.06
N ALA A 42 -2.09 11.66 -1.58
CA ALA A 42 -1.13 11.32 -2.64
C ALA A 42 -1.55 11.89 -4.00
N TYR A 43 -0.57 12.35 -4.79
CA TYR A 43 -0.78 12.70 -6.20
C TYR A 43 -1.08 11.44 -7.00
N LYS A 44 -2.19 11.43 -7.76
CA LYS A 44 -2.64 10.22 -8.47
C LYS A 44 -1.72 9.87 -9.63
N VAL A 45 -1.30 8.61 -9.67
CA VAL A 45 -0.43 8.07 -10.71
C VAL A 45 -1.15 6.93 -11.42
N SER A 46 -1.17 6.97 -12.75
CA SER A 46 -1.70 5.87 -13.57
C SER A 46 -0.78 4.65 -13.46
N LYS A 47 -1.34 3.44 -13.66
CA LYS A 47 -0.56 2.20 -13.55
C LYS A 47 0.69 2.18 -14.44
N SER A 48 0.60 2.77 -15.64
CA SER A 48 1.71 2.89 -16.60
C SER A 48 2.81 3.88 -16.20
N LYS A 49 2.56 4.78 -15.24
CA LYS A 49 3.49 5.83 -14.79
C LYS A 49 4.08 5.56 -13.40
N LEU A 50 3.81 4.37 -12.85
CA LEU A 50 4.33 3.94 -11.56
C LEU A 50 5.87 3.90 -11.59
N LYS A 51 6.47 4.42 -10.53
CA LYS A 51 7.91 4.40 -10.27
C LYS A 51 8.17 3.80 -8.90
N GLU A 52 9.39 3.28 -8.72
CA GLU A 52 9.86 2.79 -7.42
C GLU A 52 9.54 3.79 -6.31
N GLY A 53 8.95 3.29 -5.24
CA GLY A 53 8.53 4.10 -4.11
C GLY A 53 7.10 4.64 -4.18
N ASP A 54 6.42 4.61 -5.33
CA ASP A 54 5.00 5.01 -5.40
C ASP A 54 4.13 4.07 -4.55
N LEU A 55 3.08 4.62 -3.95
CA LEU A 55 2.08 3.80 -3.27
C LEU A 55 1.10 3.19 -4.28
N VAL A 56 0.67 1.97 -4.01
CA VAL A 56 -0.39 1.28 -4.75
C VAL A 56 -1.57 1.03 -3.82
N PHE A 57 -2.77 1.42 -4.24
CA PHE A 57 -3.98 1.40 -3.42
C PHE A 57 -5.02 0.43 -3.96
N PHE A 58 -5.64 -0.32 -3.05
CA PHE A 58 -6.66 -1.30 -3.36
C PHE A 58 -7.91 -1.14 -2.48
N SER A 59 -9.04 -1.62 -3.00
CA SER A 59 -10.32 -1.66 -2.30
C SER A 59 -10.95 -3.04 -2.44
N ALA A 60 -11.26 -3.67 -1.30
CA ALA A 60 -12.07 -4.89 -1.24
C ALA A 60 -13.59 -4.61 -1.29
N ALA A 61 -13.99 -3.33 -1.23
CA ALA A 61 -15.39 -2.94 -1.33
C ALA A 61 -15.83 -2.88 -2.80
N ARG A 62 -17.09 -3.27 -3.06
CA ARG A 62 -17.72 -3.12 -4.39
C ARG A 62 -17.63 -1.69 -4.91
N SER A 63 -17.73 -0.69 -4.04
CA SER A 63 -17.83 0.72 -4.43
C SER A 63 -16.49 1.39 -4.74
N LYS A 64 -15.31 0.77 -4.55
CA LYS A 64 -13.96 1.35 -4.72
C LYS A 64 -13.71 2.71 -4.03
N LYS A 65 -14.67 3.26 -3.29
CA LYS A 65 -14.60 4.56 -2.58
C LYS A 65 -13.75 4.48 -1.31
N GLN A 66 -13.65 3.30 -0.71
CA GLN A 66 -12.91 3.05 0.52
C GLN A 66 -11.69 2.18 0.24
N ILE A 67 -10.52 2.73 0.52
CA ILE A 67 -9.25 2.02 0.43
C ILE A 67 -9.14 1.08 1.62
N SER A 68 -8.96 -0.21 1.33
CA SER A 68 -8.79 -1.25 2.34
C SER A 68 -7.34 -1.72 2.45
N HIS A 69 -6.50 -1.43 1.44
CA HIS A 69 -5.13 -1.92 1.41
C HIS A 69 -4.18 -0.98 0.66
N VAL A 70 -2.91 -0.98 1.07
CA VAL A 70 -1.85 -0.19 0.44
C VAL A 70 -0.52 -0.96 0.42
N GLY A 71 0.29 -0.72 -0.60
CA GLY A 71 1.66 -1.22 -0.70
C GLY A 71 2.58 -0.21 -1.37
N ILE A 72 3.88 -0.53 -1.45
CA ILE A 72 4.90 0.28 -2.12
C ILE A 72 5.32 -0.42 -3.40
N TYR A 73 5.21 0.28 -4.52
CA TYR A 73 5.66 -0.17 -5.82
C TYR A 73 7.18 -0.29 -5.84
N LEU A 74 7.65 -1.42 -6.37
CA LEU A 74 9.05 -1.68 -6.65
C LEU A 74 9.25 -1.43 -8.15
N LYS A 75 9.36 -2.50 -8.95
CA LYS A 75 9.49 -2.46 -10.40
C LYS A 75 8.79 -3.67 -11.01
N ASN A 76 8.62 -3.68 -12.33
CA ASN A 76 8.09 -4.85 -13.07
C ASN A 76 6.73 -5.37 -12.54
N ASN A 77 5.82 -4.46 -12.18
CA ASN A 77 4.54 -4.78 -11.54
C ASN A 77 4.65 -5.42 -10.15
N LEU A 78 5.83 -5.44 -9.53
CA LEU A 78 6.01 -5.92 -8.17
C LEU A 78 5.78 -4.81 -7.16
N PHE A 79 5.21 -5.17 -6.03
CA PHE A 79 5.01 -4.27 -4.91
C PHE A 79 5.16 -5.02 -3.59
N ILE A 80 5.67 -4.32 -2.58
CA ILE A 80 5.84 -4.84 -1.22
C ILE A 80 4.72 -4.32 -0.32
N HIS A 81 4.15 -5.18 0.50
CA HIS A 81 3.08 -4.82 1.43
C HIS A 81 3.00 -5.82 2.59
N THR A 82 2.17 -5.51 3.58
CA THR A 82 1.84 -6.47 4.66
C THR A 82 0.58 -7.24 4.27
N SER A 83 0.70 -8.54 4.05
CA SER A 83 -0.43 -9.46 3.85
C SER A 83 -1.03 -9.88 5.19
N SER A 84 -2.34 -10.12 5.20
CA SER A 84 -3.05 -10.61 6.38
C SER A 84 -2.58 -11.99 6.86
N SER A 85 -2.15 -12.83 5.93
CA SER A 85 -1.77 -14.22 6.23
C SER A 85 -0.26 -14.41 6.34
N GLN A 86 0.53 -13.62 5.59
CA GLN A 86 1.97 -13.86 5.43
C GLN A 86 2.85 -12.80 6.11
N GLY A 87 2.29 -11.63 6.44
CA GLY A 87 3.08 -10.49 6.88
C GLY A 87 3.73 -9.77 5.71
N VAL A 88 4.94 -9.23 5.89
CA VAL A 88 5.62 -8.48 4.82
C VAL A 88 5.93 -9.44 3.66
N THR A 89 5.38 -9.16 2.49
CA THR A 89 5.52 -9.99 1.29
C THR A 89 5.56 -9.13 0.03
N ILE A 90 6.01 -9.74 -1.07
CA ILE A 90 6.05 -9.13 -2.40
C ILE A 90 5.08 -9.91 -3.29
N ASN A 91 4.19 -9.18 -3.95
CA ASN A 91 3.25 -9.75 -4.90
C ASN A 91 3.29 -8.99 -6.23
N ASN A 92 2.69 -9.57 -7.27
CA ASN A 92 2.58 -8.93 -8.57
C ASN A 92 1.18 -8.28 -8.76
N LEU A 93 1.16 -7.04 -9.24
CA LEU A 93 -0.05 -6.26 -9.53
C LEU A 93 -0.94 -6.89 -10.62
N ASN A 94 -0.43 -7.89 -11.36
CA ASN A 94 -1.17 -8.62 -12.37
C ASN A 94 -1.87 -9.86 -11.81
N GLU A 95 -1.57 -10.29 -10.58
CA GLU A 95 -2.32 -11.37 -9.94
C GLU A 95 -3.82 -11.01 -9.86
N LYS A 96 -4.68 -12.02 -10.02
CA LYS A 96 -6.13 -11.84 -10.19
C LYS A 96 -6.76 -10.97 -9.09
N TYR A 97 -6.34 -11.17 -7.83
CA TYR A 97 -6.83 -10.41 -6.69
C TYR A 97 -6.46 -8.92 -6.78
N TYR A 98 -5.18 -8.60 -6.94
CA TYR A 98 -4.70 -7.22 -6.99
C TYR A 98 -5.17 -6.48 -8.24
N ARG A 99 -5.26 -7.19 -9.37
CA ARG A 99 -5.82 -6.63 -10.61
C ARG A 99 -7.29 -6.24 -10.46
N ARG A 100 -8.09 -7.10 -9.82
CA ARG A 100 -9.53 -6.84 -9.58
C ARG A 100 -9.76 -5.68 -8.62
N ASN A 101 -8.99 -5.66 -7.53
CA ASN A 101 -9.16 -4.71 -6.43
C ASN A 101 -8.38 -3.40 -6.61
N TRP A 102 -7.67 -3.23 -7.73
CA TRP A 102 -6.91 -2.02 -8.04
C TRP A 102 -7.80 -0.77 -8.02
N VAL A 103 -7.30 0.27 -7.34
CA VAL A 103 -7.92 1.61 -7.32
C VAL A 103 -7.02 2.63 -8.02
N SER A 104 -5.79 2.84 -7.53
CA SER A 104 -4.91 3.87 -8.08
C SER A 104 -3.46 3.70 -7.60
N GLY A 105 -2.52 4.31 -8.32
CA GLY A 105 -1.19 4.63 -7.79
C GLY A 105 -1.21 5.99 -7.12
N GLY A 106 -0.27 6.24 -6.22
CA GLY A 106 -0.07 7.59 -5.69
C GLY A 106 1.35 7.89 -5.29
N ARG A 107 1.77 9.12 -5.55
CA ARG A 107 3.12 9.63 -5.29
C ARG A 107 3.11 10.72 -4.23
N TYR A 108 4.17 10.76 -3.45
CA TYR A 108 4.45 11.68 -2.36
C TYR A 108 5.77 12.40 -2.57
#